data_AF-A0A543DLX6-F1
#
_entry.id   AF-A0A543DLX6-F1
#
_cell.length_a   1.000
_cell.length_b   1.000
_cell.length_c   1.000
_cell.angle_alpha   90.00
_cell.angle_beta   90.00
_cell.angle_gamma   90.00
#
_symmetry.space_group_name_H-M   'P 1'
#
loop_
_entity.id
_entity.type
_entity.pdbx_description
1 polymer ?
#
loop_
_entity_poly.entity_id
_entity_poly.type
_entity_poly.pdbx_seq_one_letter_code
_entity_poly.pdbx_strand_id
1 'polypeptide(L)'
;MIPAADRLEIERQLTEEVQARVNRQKRIEGQSKDVSAHVRFDHSSKRVIVDLSRGYVPRYAGGQLEDLEAELRIVVEELLMGLVDFSGVQFRYDGKSIQYFHPDPPRPTFRSSTPRQTGSTP
;
A
#
# COMPACT_ATOMS: atom_id res chain seq x y z
N MET A 1 3.77 7.52 24.01
CA MET A 1 3.10 8.41 23.03
C MET A 1 4.12 9.45 22.62
N ILE A 2 4.42 9.56 21.33
CA ILE A 2 5.44 10.50 20.83
C ILE A 2 4.85 11.91 20.80
N PRO A 3 5.57 12.94 21.29
CA PRO A 3 5.09 14.31 21.20
C PRO A 3 4.88 14.77 19.75
N ALA A 4 3.99 15.73 19.53
CA ALA A 4 3.62 16.15 18.17
C ALA A 4 4.78 16.77 17.37
N ALA A 5 5.71 17.46 18.05
CA ALA A 5 6.89 18.05 17.41
C ALA A 5 7.87 16.95 16.93
N ASP A 6 8.18 15.99 17.77
CA ASP A 6 9.02 14.84 17.41
C ASP A 6 8.37 14.01 16.30
N ARG A 7 7.04 13.86 16.32
CA ARG A 7 6.31 13.18 15.24
C ARG A 7 6.50 13.88 13.90
N LEU A 8 6.28 15.20 13.84
CA LEU A 8 6.40 15.96 12.59
C LEU A 8 7.82 15.89 12.03
N GLU A 9 8.83 15.89 12.90
CA GLU A 9 10.22 15.69 12.49
C GLU A 9 10.46 14.28 11.95
N ILE A 10 9.95 13.24 12.60
CA ILE A 10 10.04 11.86 12.11
C ILE A 10 9.32 11.70 10.76
N GLU A 11 8.11 12.26 10.61
CA GLU A 11 7.35 12.24 9.34
C GLU A 11 8.12 12.93 8.20
N ARG A 12 8.80 14.05 8.50
CA ARG A 12 9.67 14.75 7.56
C ARG A 12 10.85 13.87 7.13
N GLN A 13 11.58 13.30 8.09
CA GLN A 13 12.73 12.43 7.81
C GLN A 13 12.32 11.19 7.00
N LEU A 14 11.22 10.53 7.40
CA LEU A 14 10.65 9.42 6.64
C LEU A 14 10.28 9.82 5.21
N THR A 15 9.67 10.99 5.04
CA THR A 15 9.30 11.49 3.71
C THR A 15 10.54 11.69 2.83
N GLU A 16 11.60 12.29 3.37
CA GLU A 16 12.85 12.52 2.66
C GLU A 16 13.52 11.19 2.24
N GLU A 17 13.61 10.22 3.15
CA GLU A 17 14.25 8.93 2.90
C GLU A 17 13.44 8.05 1.93
N VAL A 18 12.12 8.00 2.11
CA VAL A 18 11.23 7.29 1.16
C VAL A 18 11.29 7.93 -0.22
N GLN A 19 11.29 9.26 -0.31
CA GLN A 19 11.44 9.96 -1.60
C GLN A 19 12.79 9.65 -2.26
N ALA A 20 13.88 9.63 -1.49
CA ALA A 20 15.20 9.26 -1.98
C ALA A 20 15.22 7.82 -2.53
N ARG A 21 14.53 6.88 -1.85
CA ARG A 21 14.41 5.50 -2.32
C ARG A 21 13.56 5.38 -3.58
N VAL A 22 12.42 6.05 -3.63
CA VAL A 22 11.55 6.14 -4.82
C VAL A 22 12.33 6.67 -6.03
N ASN A 23 13.19 7.68 -5.85
CA ASN A 23 14.00 8.24 -6.93
C ASN A 23 15.04 7.26 -7.49
N ARG A 24 15.49 6.29 -6.68
CA ARG A 24 16.48 5.27 -7.07
C ARG A 24 15.85 4.01 -7.67
N GLN A 25 14.56 3.80 -7.47
CA GLN A 25 13.86 2.62 -8.00
C GLN A 25 13.76 2.66 -9.52
N LYS A 26 14.05 1.51 -10.15
CA LYS A 26 13.80 1.32 -11.57
C LYS A 26 12.30 1.35 -11.81
N ARG A 27 11.85 2.26 -12.70
CA ARG A 27 10.45 2.35 -13.09
C ARG A 27 9.99 1.07 -13.78
N ILE A 28 8.83 0.56 -13.37
CA ILE A 28 8.10 -0.51 -14.06
C ILE A 28 7.11 0.10 -15.05
N GLU A 29 6.56 -0.73 -15.95
CA GLU A 29 5.71 -0.25 -17.04
C GLU A 29 4.52 0.58 -16.51
N GLY A 30 4.26 1.72 -17.14
CA GLY A 30 3.17 2.65 -16.79
C GLY A 30 3.52 3.71 -15.75
N GLN A 31 4.63 3.56 -15.01
CA GLN A 31 5.06 4.58 -14.04
C GLN A 31 5.68 5.81 -14.72
N SER A 32 5.45 6.97 -14.11
CA SER A 32 6.05 8.26 -14.48
C SER A 32 7.48 8.39 -13.95
N LYS A 33 8.29 9.25 -14.58
CA LYS A 33 9.63 9.58 -14.07
C LYS A 33 9.53 10.40 -12.79
N ASP A 34 8.64 11.39 -12.79
CA ASP A 34 8.34 12.25 -11.67
C ASP A 34 7.32 11.61 -10.74
N VAL A 35 7.79 11.20 -9.56
CA VAL A 35 6.96 10.66 -8.48
C VAL A 35 7.30 11.40 -7.20
N SER A 36 6.28 11.92 -6.52
CA SER A 36 6.41 12.38 -5.14
C SER A 36 5.92 11.32 -4.14
N ALA A 37 6.55 11.26 -2.98
CA ALA A 37 6.14 10.49 -1.82
C ALA A 37 5.87 11.43 -0.63
N HIS A 38 4.90 11.05 0.20
CA HIS A 38 4.62 11.71 1.47
C HIS A 38 4.31 10.68 2.53
N VAL A 39 4.93 10.81 3.70
CA VAL A 39 4.77 9.84 4.79
C VAL A 39 4.16 10.52 6.01
N ARG A 40 3.16 9.86 6.61
CA ARG A 40 2.48 10.34 7.82
C ARG A 40 2.03 9.20 8.73
N PHE A 41 1.89 9.48 10.01
CA PHE A 41 1.30 8.56 10.97
C PHE A 41 -0.23 8.71 10.98
N ASP A 42 -0.92 7.58 10.89
CA ASP A 42 -2.34 7.47 11.19
C ASP A 42 -2.52 7.00 12.64
N HIS A 43 -2.89 7.95 13.51
CA HIS A 43 -3.05 7.68 14.94
C HIS A 43 -4.18 6.71 15.25
N SER A 44 -5.25 6.72 14.44
CA SER A 44 -6.43 5.90 14.68
C SER A 44 -6.16 4.42 14.45
N SER A 45 -5.39 4.08 13.42
CA SER A 45 -5.03 2.69 13.10
C SER A 45 -3.63 2.28 13.53
N LYS A 46 -2.85 3.21 14.14
CA LYS A 46 -1.43 3.03 14.48
C LYS A 46 -0.59 2.62 13.27
N ARG A 47 -0.89 3.12 12.08
CA ARG A 47 -0.17 2.78 10.83
C ARG A 47 0.67 3.94 10.34
N VAL A 48 1.69 3.63 9.56
CA VAL A 48 2.40 4.61 8.74
C VAL A 48 1.77 4.58 7.36
N ILE A 49 1.30 5.72 6.89
CA ILE A 49 0.78 5.88 5.53
C ILE A 49 1.90 6.41 4.66
N VAL A 50 2.26 5.65 3.63
CA VAL A 50 3.13 6.11 2.54
C VAL A 50 2.23 6.43 1.35
N ASP A 51 1.99 7.71 1.12
CA ASP A 51 1.20 8.20 0.00
C ASP A 51 2.12 8.56 -1.17
N LEU A 52 1.98 7.82 -2.27
CA LEU A 52 2.73 7.99 -3.50
C LEU A 52 1.84 8.73 -4.50
N SER A 53 2.41 9.65 -5.26
CA SER A 53 1.66 10.31 -6.33
C SER A 53 1.15 9.31 -7.37
N ARG A 54 0.12 9.70 -8.13
CA ARG A 54 -0.44 8.89 -9.22
C ARG A 54 0.61 8.38 -10.21
N GLY A 55 1.73 9.09 -10.38
CA GLY A 55 2.83 8.68 -11.24
C GLY A 55 3.49 7.35 -10.84
N TYR A 56 3.34 6.90 -9.60
CA TYR A 56 3.87 5.60 -9.17
C TYR A 56 2.95 4.42 -9.51
N VAL A 57 1.71 4.67 -9.94
CA VAL A 57 0.78 3.59 -10.29
C VAL A 57 1.28 2.92 -11.59
N PRO A 58 1.57 1.61 -11.57
CA PRO A 58 2.01 0.90 -12.76
C PRO A 58 0.82 0.57 -13.68
N ARG A 59 1.14 0.12 -14.89
CA ARG A 59 0.16 -0.41 -15.84
C ARG A 59 -0.50 -1.70 -15.34
N TYR A 60 0.21 -2.50 -14.55
CA TYR A 60 -0.28 -3.74 -13.95
C TYR A 60 0.12 -3.79 -12.48
N ALA A 61 -0.85 -4.01 -11.59
CA ALA A 61 -0.55 -4.36 -10.20
C ALA A 61 -0.17 -5.85 -10.13
N GLY A 62 0.95 -6.16 -9.46
CA GLY A 62 1.47 -7.52 -9.31
C GLY A 62 2.83 -7.53 -8.62
N GLY A 63 3.55 -8.66 -8.69
CA GLY A 63 4.77 -8.88 -7.91
C GLY A 63 5.82 -7.78 -8.03
N GLN A 64 6.02 -7.20 -9.23
CA GLN A 64 6.98 -6.10 -9.39
C GLN A 64 6.59 -4.84 -8.57
N LEU A 65 5.29 -4.55 -8.43
CA LEU A 65 4.84 -3.46 -7.56
C LEU A 65 5.07 -3.82 -6.10
N GLU A 66 4.75 -5.06 -5.71
CA GLU A 66 4.95 -5.56 -4.35
C GLU A 66 6.42 -5.54 -3.92
N ASP A 67 7.34 -5.85 -4.84
CA ASP A 67 8.78 -5.76 -4.62
C ASP A 67 9.22 -4.30 -4.35
N LEU A 68 8.74 -3.36 -5.17
CA LEU A 68 9.03 -1.94 -4.98
C LEU A 68 8.42 -1.41 -3.67
N GLU A 69 7.21 -1.82 -3.32
CA GLU A 69 6.58 -1.50 -2.04
C GLU A 69 7.33 -2.11 -0.85
N ALA A 70 7.84 -3.33 -0.98
CA ALA A 70 8.62 -3.99 0.05
C ALA A 70 9.92 -3.24 0.33
N GLU A 71 10.63 -2.75 -0.70
CA GLU A 71 11.81 -1.90 -0.52
C GLU A 71 11.50 -0.63 0.29
N LEU A 72 10.35 0.03 0.02
CA LEU A 72 9.95 1.21 0.79
C LEU A 72 9.52 0.87 2.22
N ARG A 73 8.85 -0.26 2.40
CA ARG A 73 8.44 -0.75 3.73
C ARG A 73 9.65 -0.97 4.62
N ILE A 74 10.71 -1.61 4.10
CA ILE A 74 11.96 -1.84 4.84
C ILE A 74 12.55 -0.51 5.31
N VAL A 75 12.64 0.50 4.43
CA VAL A 75 13.16 1.83 4.81
C VAL A 75 12.37 2.44 5.96
N VAL A 76 11.03 2.37 5.91
CA VAL A 76 10.17 2.88 6.99
C VAL A 76 10.37 2.10 8.29
N GLU A 77 10.42 0.77 8.20
CA GLU A 77 10.60 -0.11 9.37
C GLU A 77 11.96 0.09 10.04
N GLU A 78 13.04 0.20 9.27
CA GLU A 78 14.40 0.45 9.78
C GLU A 78 14.51 1.82 10.47
N LEU A 79 13.93 2.86 9.88
CA LEU A 79 13.95 4.22 10.46
C LEU A 79 13.13 4.33 11.74
N LEU A 80 12.06 3.54 11.88
CA LEU A 80 11.19 3.56 13.05
C LEU A 80 11.57 2.55 14.12
N MET A 81 12.51 1.65 13.82
CA MET A 81 12.94 0.60 14.73
C MET A 81 13.42 1.18 16.05
N GLY A 82 12.75 0.82 17.14
CA GLY A 82 13.07 1.29 18.49
C GLY A 82 12.64 2.73 18.82
N LEU A 83 12.07 3.47 17.86
CA LEU A 83 11.54 4.82 18.08
C LEU A 83 10.04 4.81 18.37
N VAL A 84 9.28 4.01 17.61
CA VAL A 84 7.81 4.07 17.58
C VAL A 84 7.19 2.67 17.50
N ASP A 85 6.17 2.41 18.31
CA ASP A 85 5.31 1.24 18.13
C ASP A 85 4.25 1.55 17.06
N PHE A 86 4.24 0.77 15.97
CA PHE A 86 3.27 0.90 14.89
C PHE A 86 2.85 -0.48 14.37
N SER A 87 1.62 -0.60 13.89
CA SER A 87 0.99 -1.85 13.42
C SER A 87 1.29 -2.20 11.97
N GLY A 88 2.08 -1.38 11.27
CA GLY A 88 2.54 -1.64 9.90
C GLY A 88 2.44 -0.43 8.96
N VAL A 89 2.86 -0.66 7.71
CA VAL A 89 2.87 0.34 6.63
C VAL A 89 1.69 0.11 5.69
N GLN A 90 0.97 1.17 5.34
CA GLN A 90 -0.08 1.16 4.33
C GLN A 90 0.30 2.09 3.18
N PHE A 91 0.30 1.54 1.96
CA PHE A 91 0.50 2.31 0.74
C PHE A 91 -0.79 2.93 0.25
N ARG A 92 -0.68 4.16 -0.22
CA ARG A 92 -1.73 4.92 -0.90
C ARG A 92 -1.13 5.56 -2.16
N TYR A 93 -2.03 5.87 -3.09
CA TYR A 93 -1.72 6.32 -4.43
C TYR A 93 -2.63 7.50 -4.74
N ASP A 94 -2.13 8.73 -4.57
CA ASP A 94 -2.94 9.95 -4.64
C ASP A 94 -4.14 9.88 -3.67
N GLY A 95 -3.90 9.39 -2.45
CA GLY A 95 -4.90 9.13 -1.42
C GLY A 95 -5.80 7.90 -1.67
N LYS A 96 -5.68 7.18 -2.78
CA LYS A 96 -6.47 5.99 -3.11
C LYS A 96 -5.71 4.70 -2.79
N SER A 97 -6.41 3.56 -2.71
CA SER A 97 -5.75 2.25 -2.69
C SER A 97 -5.41 1.80 -4.10
N ILE A 98 -4.52 0.83 -4.25
CA ILE A 98 -4.17 0.28 -5.58
C ILE A 98 -5.39 -0.31 -6.30
N GLN A 99 -6.35 -0.87 -5.56
CA GLN A 99 -7.60 -1.43 -6.12
C GLN A 99 -8.49 -0.38 -6.80
N TYR A 100 -8.30 0.91 -6.51
CA TYR A 100 -9.01 1.97 -7.23
C TYR A 100 -8.53 2.06 -8.69
N PHE A 101 -7.25 1.80 -8.95
CA PHE A 101 -6.66 1.84 -10.29
C PHE A 101 -6.67 0.47 -10.97
N HIS A 102 -6.57 -0.60 -10.18
CA HIS A 102 -6.55 -2.00 -10.62
C HIS A 102 -7.61 -2.78 -9.82
N PRO A 103 -8.91 -2.63 -10.15
CA PRO A 103 -9.96 -3.33 -9.44
C PRO A 103 -9.85 -4.84 -9.62
N ASP A 104 -10.08 -5.59 -8.54
CA ASP A 104 -10.17 -7.04 -8.60
C ASP A 104 -11.25 -7.49 -9.60
N PRO A 105 -11.01 -8.57 -10.36
CA PRO A 105 -12.06 -9.14 -11.18
C PRO A 105 -13.23 -9.59 -10.29
N PRO A 106 -14.48 -9.50 -10.79
CA PRO A 106 -15.63 -9.98 -10.04
C PRO A 106 -15.45 -11.45 -9.70
N ARG A 107 -15.66 -11.81 -8.43
CA ARG A 107 -15.58 -13.21 -7.99
C ARG A 107 -16.60 -14.04 -8.77
N PRO A 108 -16.23 -15.21 -9.31
CA PRO A 108 -17.19 -16.08 -9.96
C PRO A 108 -18.27 -16.48 -8.94
N THR A 109 -19.52 -16.12 -9.21
CA THR A 109 -20.65 -16.62 -8.44
C THR A 109 -20.83 -18.09 -8.81
N PHE A 110 -20.32 -19.00 -7.98
CA PHE A 110 -20.70 -20.41 -8.07
C PHE A 110 -22.20 -20.49 -7.78
N ARG A 111 -23.02 -20.60 -8.82
CA ARG A 111 -24.43 -20.99 -8.65
C ARG A 111 -24.42 -22.43 -8.15
N SER A 112 -24.67 -22.63 -6.87
CA SER A 112 -24.99 -23.95 -6.32
C SER A 112 -26.33 -24.39 -6.92
N SER A 113 -26.30 -25.05 -8.08
CA SER A 113 -27.43 -25.83 -8.55
C SER A 113 -27.48 -27.11 -7.72
N THR A 114 -28.15 -27.05 -6.57
CA THR A 114 -28.56 -28.26 -5.83
C THR A 114 -29.62 -28.97 -6.67
N PRO A 115 -29.42 -30.23 -7.10
CA PRO A 115 -30.49 -31.00 -7.71
C PRO A 115 -31.52 -31.32 -6.62
N ARG A 116 -32.76 -30.88 -6.81
CA ARG A 116 -33.89 -31.30 -5.98
C ARG A 116 -34.16 -32.77 -6.30
N GLN A 117 -33.73 -33.68 -5.43
CA GLN A 117 -34.24 -35.06 -5.43
C GLN A 117 -35.74 -35.00 -5.13
N THR A 118 -36.57 -35.18 -6.15
CA THR A 118 -37.98 -35.53 -5.97
C THR A 118 -38.05 -37.05 -5.87
N GLY A 119 -38.24 -37.54 -4.65
CA GLY A 119 -38.64 -38.92 -4.42
C GLY A 119 -39.99 -39.18 -5.06
N SER A 120 -40.14 -40.33 -5.71
CA SER A 120 -41.43 -40.91 -6.09
C SER A 120 -41.30 -42.40 -5.85
N THR A 121 -41.91 -42.84 -4.76
CA THR A 121 -42.10 -44.24 -4.38
C THR A 121 -43.43 -44.70 -4.97
N PRO A 122 -43.51 -45.83 -5.69
CA PRO A 122 -44.76 -46.57 -5.86
C PRO A 122 -45.03 -47.49 -4.67
#